data_AF-A0A268UAN9-F1
#
_entry.id   AF-A0A268UAN9-F1
#
_cell.length_a   1.000
_cell.length_b   1.000
_cell.length_c   1.000
_cell.angle_alpha   90.00
_cell.angle_beta   90.00
_cell.angle_gamma   90.00
#
_symmetry.space_group_name_H-M   'P 1'
#
loop_
_entity.id
_entity.type
_entity.pdbx_description
1 polymer ?
#
loop_
_entity_poly.entity_id
_entity_poly.type
_entity_poly.pdbx_seq_one_letter_code
_entity_poly.pdbx_strand_id
1 'polypeptide(L)'
;MDALNFVPQVIKNCENINDQLHQFCTNSKIAIEKIWFDVLNINTFIKVNELDEPHIITGGELAQFEKDSFYAKEGFFVYQSYDIRIRPKVKDYGIKLEISPDADKLYVLFDENFVMIDDEEFFEEIFGVIDSLMAQNRIIFRQQFEQRESLKAKLKESKEECFFEKILLKTAPDLIPYKPATFHFTIKEEWEKTKSKTAPENAFFGVGVDSLIAEYIKPIEGKNGRNLKGVFVKMDMKKTDQIPPITFSKNYVKREETPDKCLFKSLISGYVKIVNNFITFNTKYDFSSMKLINAPIFLGGLDSGITLTITSEDDLSDAIGANMIIEATTINVTGSVGENVELSAQSISIKGQTHQSSIINATEAKITTHKGKFYGENVDVKNLDCGFIQTTNCSIETSSGATIYAKKVSIKKLKSNNKINFSSECNLKEIQGGSNEFIISASSHISTEETIDFIKQKISLLKTKMRSMAKKYQFLISEAKKNKPTIDKIKAADKAAQKVMLSDNDIKEAYQEFTIHIKQLRVLKKELITLQDKIKQLSHNLIQIEDETLRAKINTNSEWKQENEIIYQRKYPKAIDEMLILQDGENVDIYIDAKTKKISKKIS
;
A
#
# COMPACT_ATOMS: atom_id res chain seq x y z
N MET A 1 -21.98 -27.78 3.24
CA MET A 1 -22.47 -26.93 4.34
C MET A 1 -23.97 -27.01 4.25
N ASP A 2 -24.61 -27.67 5.22
CA ASP A 2 -26.06 -27.79 5.25
C ASP A 2 -26.71 -26.40 5.23
N ALA A 3 -27.71 -26.23 4.37
CA ALA A 3 -28.49 -25.00 4.29
C ALA A 3 -29.14 -24.74 5.65
N LEU A 4 -28.87 -23.57 6.22
CA LEU A 4 -29.48 -23.17 7.48
C LEU A 4 -30.94 -22.83 7.23
N ASN A 5 -31.83 -23.78 7.51
CA ASN A 5 -33.27 -23.58 7.42
C ASN A 5 -33.84 -23.50 8.83
N PHE A 6 -34.07 -22.27 9.30
CA PHE A 6 -34.96 -22.01 10.43
C PHE A 6 -35.97 -20.93 10.04
N VAL A 7 -37.18 -21.05 10.58
CA VAL A 7 -38.24 -20.07 10.35
C VAL A 7 -37.82 -18.74 10.99
N PRO A 8 -37.82 -17.62 10.25
CA PRO A 8 -37.45 -16.33 10.82
C PRO A 8 -38.28 -16.01 12.07
N GLN A 9 -37.60 -15.65 13.16
CA GLN A 9 -38.24 -15.37 14.44
C GLN A 9 -38.27 -13.86 14.68
N VAL A 10 -39.45 -13.36 15.08
CA VAL A 10 -39.60 -11.96 15.50
C VAL A 10 -39.48 -11.86 17.01
N ILE A 11 -38.59 -10.99 17.47
CA ILE A 11 -38.42 -10.63 18.89
C ILE A 11 -38.80 -9.16 19.02
N LYS A 12 -39.69 -8.86 19.97
CA LYS A 12 -40.18 -7.49 20.21
C LYS A 12 -39.49 -6.85 21.40
N ASN A 13 -39.38 -5.52 21.39
CA ASN A 13 -38.86 -4.70 22.50
C ASN A 13 -37.48 -5.16 23.02
N CYS A 14 -36.59 -5.53 22.11
CA CYS A 14 -35.25 -5.96 22.44
C CYS A 14 -34.35 -4.75 22.74
N GLU A 15 -33.86 -4.63 23.98
CA GLU A 15 -32.86 -3.60 24.35
C GLU A 15 -31.42 -4.04 24.05
N ASN A 16 -31.08 -5.31 24.32
CA ASN A 16 -29.77 -5.88 24.03
C ASN A 16 -29.84 -6.96 22.96
N ILE A 17 -29.61 -6.55 21.71
CA ILE A 17 -29.65 -7.44 20.55
C ILE A 17 -28.61 -8.56 20.67
N ASN A 18 -27.40 -8.28 21.17
CA ASN A 18 -26.36 -9.30 21.27
C ASN A 18 -26.79 -10.45 22.22
N ASP A 19 -27.38 -10.13 23.36
CA ASP A 19 -27.87 -11.14 24.30
C ASP A 19 -29.01 -11.97 23.70
N GLN A 20 -29.94 -11.32 22.98
CA GLN A 20 -31.04 -12.03 22.30
C GLN A 20 -30.54 -12.94 21.18
N LEU A 21 -29.56 -12.50 20.39
CA LEU A 21 -28.93 -13.34 19.38
C LEU A 21 -28.18 -14.52 20.02
N HIS A 22 -27.46 -14.31 21.12
CA HIS A 22 -26.79 -15.39 21.86
C HIS A 22 -27.78 -16.39 22.47
N GLN A 23 -28.88 -15.92 23.05
CA GLN A 23 -29.96 -16.78 23.54
C GLN A 23 -30.58 -17.60 22.41
N PHE A 24 -30.88 -16.97 21.27
CA PHE A 24 -31.38 -17.66 20.09
C PHE A 24 -30.40 -18.72 19.57
N CYS A 25 -29.12 -18.39 19.46
CA CYS A 25 -28.05 -19.31 19.05
C CYS A 25 -27.93 -20.52 19.99
N THR A 26 -27.96 -20.27 21.30
CA THR A 26 -27.86 -21.33 22.33
C THR A 26 -29.05 -22.28 22.27
N ASN A 27 -30.26 -21.73 22.16
CA ASN A 27 -31.49 -22.51 22.09
C ASN A 27 -31.60 -23.30 20.78
N SER A 28 -31.17 -22.70 19.67
CA SER A 28 -31.29 -23.28 18.33
C SER A 28 -30.07 -24.12 17.91
N LYS A 29 -28.99 -24.12 18.71
CA LYS A 29 -27.68 -24.74 18.40
C LYS A 29 -27.10 -24.27 17.05
N ILE A 30 -27.33 -23.00 16.73
CA ILE A 30 -26.86 -22.37 15.49
C ILE A 30 -25.70 -21.44 15.82
N ALA A 31 -24.62 -21.51 15.04
CA ALA A 31 -23.47 -20.60 15.19
C ALA A 31 -23.85 -19.16 14.80
N ILE A 32 -23.37 -18.17 15.55
CA ILE A 32 -23.73 -16.75 15.41
C ILE A 32 -23.37 -16.19 14.03
N GLU A 33 -22.33 -16.71 13.39
CA GLU A 33 -21.86 -16.26 12.08
C GLU A 33 -22.81 -16.65 10.94
N LYS A 34 -23.71 -17.59 11.20
CA LYS A 34 -24.67 -18.13 10.24
C LYS A 34 -26.03 -17.42 10.28
N ILE A 35 -26.25 -16.52 11.24
CA ILE A 35 -27.48 -15.76 11.38
C ILE A 35 -27.26 -14.28 11.09
N TRP A 36 -28.35 -13.61 10.72
CA TRP A 36 -28.45 -12.17 10.59
C TRP A 36 -29.79 -11.74 11.18
N PHE A 37 -30.01 -10.44 11.36
CA PHE A 37 -31.30 -9.91 11.76
C PHE A 37 -31.62 -8.63 11.00
N ASP A 38 -32.91 -8.36 10.82
CA ASP A 38 -33.40 -7.09 10.30
C ASP A 38 -34.08 -6.32 11.43
N VAL A 39 -33.89 -5.00 11.47
CA VAL A 39 -34.62 -4.11 12.38
C VAL A 39 -35.98 -3.82 11.74
N LEU A 40 -37.07 -4.16 12.43
CA LEU A 40 -38.44 -3.96 11.96
C LEU A 40 -39.04 -2.65 12.49
N ASN A 41 -38.80 -2.36 13.77
CA ASN A 41 -39.33 -1.18 14.43
C ASN A 41 -38.35 -0.70 15.53
N ILE A 42 -38.39 0.60 15.81
CA ILE A 42 -37.52 1.26 16.78
C ILE A 42 -38.40 2.04 17.75
N ASN A 43 -38.36 1.67 19.02
CA ASN A 43 -39.06 2.37 20.08
C ASN A 43 -38.04 3.23 20.84
N THR A 44 -38.26 4.54 20.89
CA THR A 44 -37.36 5.48 21.59
C THR A 44 -37.95 5.88 22.93
N PHE A 45 -37.15 5.80 23.98
CA PHE A 45 -37.56 6.09 25.35
C PHE A 45 -36.77 7.25 25.92
N ILE A 46 -37.45 8.12 26.65
CA ILE A 46 -36.85 9.23 27.40
C ILE A 46 -37.21 9.08 28.88
N LYS A 47 -36.22 9.33 29.76
CA LYS A 47 -36.42 9.51 31.21
C LYS A 47 -35.65 10.73 31.69
N VAL A 48 -36.20 11.50 32.61
CA VAL A 48 -35.58 12.76 33.09
C VAL A 48 -34.52 12.42 34.14
N ASN A 49 -34.87 11.62 35.13
CA ASN A 49 -33.95 11.09 36.13
C ASN A 49 -33.73 9.57 35.97
N GLU A 50 -32.70 9.03 36.62
CA GLU A 50 -32.41 7.60 36.54
C GLU A 50 -33.52 6.71 37.11
N LEU A 51 -34.23 7.22 38.12
CA LEU A 51 -35.31 6.56 38.86
C LEU A 51 -36.69 6.73 38.24
N ASP A 52 -36.83 7.62 37.24
CA ASP A 52 -38.12 7.88 36.60
C ASP A 52 -38.49 6.74 35.65
N GLU A 53 -39.80 6.46 35.54
CA GLU A 53 -40.30 5.51 34.56
C GLU A 53 -40.06 6.04 33.13
N PRO A 54 -39.45 5.23 32.25
CA PRO A 54 -39.20 5.62 30.87
C PRO A 54 -40.53 5.70 30.10
N HIS A 55 -40.78 6.82 29.45
CA HIS A 55 -41.92 6.96 28.53
C HIS A 55 -41.45 6.86 27.09
N ILE A 56 -42.27 6.21 26.25
CA ILE A 56 -42.04 6.10 24.82
C ILE A 56 -42.44 7.41 24.14
N ILE A 57 -41.55 7.96 23.30
CA ILE A 57 -41.86 9.16 22.52
C ILE A 57 -42.47 8.78 21.17
N THR A 58 -43.53 9.48 20.76
CA THR A 58 -44.21 9.25 19.47
C THR A 58 -44.63 10.55 18.82
N GLY A 59 -44.89 10.53 17.50
CA GLY A 59 -45.44 11.67 16.76
C GLY A 59 -44.61 12.96 16.89
N GLY A 60 -45.21 14.01 17.45
CA GLY A 60 -44.58 15.33 17.57
C GLY A 60 -43.33 15.36 18.47
N GLU A 61 -43.28 14.52 19.52
CA GLU A 61 -42.12 14.40 20.41
C GLU A 61 -40.94 13.75 19.67
N LEU A 62 -41.22 12.76 18.83
CA LEU A 62 -40.21 12.14 17.97
C LEU A 62 -39.66 13.16 16.96
N ALA A 63 -40.52 13.97 16.34
CA ALA A 63 -40.08 15.03 15.44
C ALA A 63 -39.22 16.11 16.15
N GLN A 64 -39.45 16.35 17.43
CA GLN A 64 -38.60 17.22 18.25
C GLN A 64 -37.27 16.55 18.59
N PHE A 65 -37.28 15.26 18.90
CA PHE A 65 -36.08 14.45 19.15
C PHE A 65 -35.13 14.44 17.94
N GLU A 66 -35.66 14.52 16.72
CA GLU A 66 -34.86 14.60 15.51
C GLU A 66 -34.05 15.91 15.38
N LYS A 67 -34.34 16.94 16.17
CA LYS A 67 -33.60 18.22 16.16
C LYS A 67 -32.36 18.15 17.06
N ASP A 68 -31.22 18.57 16.54
CA ASP A 68 -29.95 18.55 17.29
C ASP A 68 -29.98 19.39 18.56
N SER A 69 -30.65 20.55 18.51
CA SER A 69 -30.86 21.42 19.67
C SER A 69 -31.60 20.75 20.83
N PHE A 70 -32.39 19.71 20.58
CA PHE A 70 -33.06 18.94 21.62
C PHE A 70 -32.18 17.79 22.11
N TYR A 71 -31.64 17.00 21.19
CA TYR A 71 -30.82 15.84 21.51
C TYR A 71 -29.58 16.19 22.34
N ALA A 72 -28.97 17.34 22.07
CA ALA A 72 -27.78 17.79 22.76
C ALA A 72 -28.03 18.30 24.18
N LYS A 73 -29.28 18.46 24.63
CA LYS A 73 -29.56 18.97 25.98
C LYS A 73 -29.11 18.00 27.07
N GLU A 74 -28.62 18.59 28.16
CA GLU A 74 -28.47 17.92 29.44
C GLU A 74 -29.85 17.77 30.13
N GLY A 75 -30.02 16.77 30.99
CA GLY A 75 -31.21 16.63 31.84
C GLY A 75 -32.19 15.54 31.44
N PHE A 76 -31.80 14.63 30.53
CA PHE A 76 -32.55 13.40 30.29
C PHE A 76 -31.63 12.27 29.78
N PHE A 77 -32.09 11.04 29.94
CA PHE A 77 -31.49 9.84 29.36
C PHE A 77 -32.34 9.38 28.19
N VAL A 78 -31.69 8.87 27.16
CA VAL A 78 -32.34 8.29 25.99
C VAL A 78 -31.77 6.92 25.71
N TYR A 79 -32.64 5.99 25.37
CA TYR A 79 -32.27 4.69 24.83
C TYR A 79 -33.33 4.21 23.85
N GLN A 80 -33.00 3.18 23.07
CA GLN A 80 -33.89 2.62 22.06
C GLN A 80 -33.99 1.10 22.26
N SER A 81 -35.19 0.58 22.08
CA SER A 81 -35.44 -0.85 21.95
C SER A 81 -35.94 -1.17 20.55
N TYR A 82 -35.73 -2.41 20.13
CA TYR A 82 -35.90 -2.81 18.74
C TYR A 82 -36.84 -4.00 18.62
N ASP A 83 -37.75 -3.95 17.65
CA ASP A 83 -38.39 -5.16 17.16
C ASP A 83 -37.49 -5.71 16.04
N ILE A 84 -36.96 -6.92 16.21
CA ILE A 84 -36.02 -7.53 15.26
C ILE A 84 -36.59 -8.82 14.68
N ARG A 85 -36.19 -9.13 13.44
CA ARG A 85 -36.44 -10.42 12.79
C ARG A 85 -35.12 -11.14 12.58
N ILE A 86 -34.89 -12.23 13.31
CA ILE A 86 -33.73 -13.11 13.13
C ILE A 86 -33.96 -14.00 11.90
N ARG A 87 -32.97 -14.08 11.02
CA ARG A 87 -33.01 -14.86 9.77
C ARG A 87 -31.65 -15.50 9.44
N PRO A 88 -31.60 -16.48 8.52
CA PRO A 88 -30.32 -16.98 8.01
C PRO A 88 -29.50 -15.87 7.33
N LYS A 89 -28.17 -15.89 7.52
CA LYS A 89 -27.26 -14.98 6.82
C LYS A 89 -27.07 -15.47 5.37
N VAL A 90 -27.72 -14.78 4.42
CA VAL A 90 -27.73 -15.16 2.99
C VAL A 90 -26.49 -14.67 2.25
N LYS A 91 -25.99 -13.48 2.60
CA LYS A 91 -24.89 -12.81 1.93
C LYS A 91 -24.10 -11.99 2.94
N ASP A 92 -22.78 -11.95 2.75
CA ASP A 92 -21.92 -10.97 3.39
C ASP A 92 -21.65 -9.85 2.37
N TYR A 93 -21.97 -8.62 2.73
CA TYR A 93 -21.76 -7.45 1.87
C TYR A 93 -20.37 -6.83 2.11
N GLY A 94 -19.58 -7.34 3.06
CA GLY A 94 -18.26 -6.77 3.36
C GLY A 94 -18.33 -5.41 4.05
N ILE A 95 -19.43 -5.14 4.77
CA ILE A 95 -19.69 -3.86 5.44
C ILE A 95 -19.44 -4.00 6.95
N LYS A 96 -18.70 -3.04 7.51
CA LYS A 96 -18.47 -2.93 8.96
C LYS A 96 -18.68 -1.50 9.43
N LEU A 97 -18.92 -1.34 10.72
CA LEU A 97 -18.97 -0.03 11.37
C LEU A 97 -17.73 0.19 12.22
N GLU A 98 -17.18 1.40 12.16
CA GLU A 98 -16.14 1.88 13.08
C GLU A 98 -16.70 3.07 13.87
N ILE A 99 -16.64 2.99 15.19
CA ILE A 99 -17.12 4.02 16.11
C ILE A 99 -15.90 4.61 16.78
N SER A 100 -15.79 5.93 16.85
CA SER A 100 -14.72 6.59 17.58
C SER A 100 -14.76 6.23 19.09
N PRO A 101 -13.64 6.32 19.83
CA PRO A 101 -13.61 5.98 21.25
C PRO A 101 -14.69 6.68 22.10
N ASP A 102 -14.94 7.96 21.83
CA ASP A 102 -15.97 8.77 22.51
C ASP A 102 -17.38 8.61 21.91
N ALA A 103 -17.51 7.81 20.85
CA ALA A 103 -18.71 7.65 20.04
C ALA A 103 -19.28 8.98 19.51
N ASP A 104 -18.42 9.97 19.25
CA ASP A 104 -18.77 11.22 18.57
C ASP A 104 -18.91 11.02 17.05
N LYS A 105 -18.31 9.99 16.46
CA LYS A 105 -18.35 9.72 15.02
C LYS A 105 -18.60 8.25 14.73
N LEU A 106 -19.32 8.00 13.63
CA LEU A 106 -19.59 6.69 13.09
C LEU A 106 -19.18 6.64 11.62
N TYR A 107 -18.37 5.64 11.28
CA TYR A 107 -17.91 5.39 9.91
C TYR A 107 -18.40 4.04 9.42
N VAL A 108 -18.69 3.96 8.12
CA VAL A 108 -18.90 2.71 7.39
C VAL A 108 -17.59 2.34 6.69
N LEU A 109 -17.15 1.11 6.91
CA LEU A 109 -15.99 0.51 6.25
C LEU A 109 -16.49 -0.51 5.23
N PHE A 110 -15.90 -0.49 4.03
CA PHE A 110 -16.17 -1.49 3.00
C PHE A 110 -14.89 -2.29 2.73
N ASP A 111 -15.01 -3.61 2.71
CA ASP A 111 -13.89 -4.49 2.35
C ASP A 111 -13.78 -4.70 0.83
N GLU A 112 -12.71 -5.39 0.40
CA GLU A 112 -12.42 -5.68 -1.01
C GLU A 112 -13.52 -6.46 -1.76
N ASN A 113 -14.48 -7.05 -1.04
CA ASN A 113 -15.59 -7.80 -1.62
C ASN A 113 -16.84 -6.95 -1.85
N PHE A 114 -16.88 -5.71 -1.36
CA PHE A 114 -18.00 -4.81 -1.61
C PHE A 114 -18.04 -4.38 -3.08
N VAL A 115 -19.19 -4.58 -3.72
CA VAL A 115 -19.44 -4.16 -5.10
C VAL A 115 -20.72 -3.35 -5.11
N MET A 116 -20.60 -2.09 -5.53
CA MET A 116 -21.72 -1.18 -5.65
C MET A 116 -22.56 -1.53 -6.88
N ILE A 117 -23.88 -1.58 -6.70
CA ILE A 117 -24.87 -1.73 -7.78
C ILE A 117 -25.82 -0.54 -7.67
N ASP A 118 -25.88 0.30 -8.70
CA ASP A 118 -26.77 1.47 -8.72
C ASP A 118 -28.21 1.02 -9.01
N ASP A 119 -28.85 0.54 -7.95
CA ASP A 119 -30.22 0.03 -7.95
C ASP A 119 -30.89 0.34 -6.61
N GLU A 120 -32.16 0.75 -6.63
CA GLU A 120 -32.88 1.16 -5.42
C GLU A 120 -33.08 -0.01 -4.44
N GLU A 121 -33.34 -1.21 -4.94
CA GLU A 121 -33.49 -2.40 -4.09
C GLU A 121 -32.16 -2.72 -3.39
N PHE A 122 -31.05 -2.59 -4.10
CA PHE A 122 -29.71 -2.71 -3.51
C PHE A 122 -29.44 -1.66 -2.43
N PHE A 123 -29.78 -0.39 -2.63
CA PHE A 123 -29.58 0.64 -1.60
C PHE A 123 -30.37 0.32 -0.32
N GLU A 124 -31.62 -0.11 -0.45
CA GLU A 124 -32.43 -0.53 0.72
C GLU A 124 -31.83 -1.74 1.43
N GLU A 125 -31.27 -2.72 0.71
CA GLU A 125 -30.52 -3.82 1.32
C GLU A 125 -29.31 -3.33 2.11
N ILE A 126 -28.52 -2.40 1.55
CA ILE A 126 -27.34 -1.83 2.22
C ILE A 126 -27.75 -1.02 3.45
N PHE A 127 -28.79 -0.21 3.37
CA PHE A 127 -29.31 0.52 4.53
C PHE A 127 -29.79 -0.43 5.62
N GLY A 128 -30.50 -1.51 5.27
CA GLY A 128 -30.91 -2.54 6.23
C GLY A 128 -29.73 -3.20 6.94
N VAL A 129 -28.64 -3.49 6.22
CA VAL A 129 -27.40 -4.02 6.82
C VAL A 129 -26.78 -3.02 7.81
N ILE A 130 -26.69 -1.75 7.41
CA ILE A 130 -26.14 -0.68 8.25
C ILE A 130 -27.00 -0.46 9.50
N ASP A 131 -28.34 -0.48 9.35
CA ASP A 131 -29.27 -0.34 10.47
C ASP A 131 -29.11 -1.49 11.46
N SER A 132 -29.00 -2.73 11.00
CA SER A 132 -28.71 -3.87 11.89
C SER A 132 -27.40 -3.67 12.65
N LEU A 133 -26.33 -3.23 11.97
CA LEU A 133 -25.05 -2.95 12.62
C LEU A 133 -25.13 -1.79 13.62
N MET A 134 -25.88 -0.73 13.30
CA MET A 134 -26.11 0.42 14.19
C MET A 134 -26.86 -0.01 15.46
N ALA A 135 -27.95 -0.76 15.31
CA ALA A 135 -28.73 -1.28 16.42
C ALA A 135 -27.89 -2.21 17.31
N GLN A 136 -27.09 -3.09 16.71
CA GLN A 136 -26.17 -3.99 17.43
C GLN A 136 -25.15 -3.22 18.30
N ASN A 137 -24.72 -2.04 17.85
CA ASN A 137 -23.78 -1.17 18.55
C ASN A 137 -24.47 -0.12 19.45
N ARG A 138 -25.80 -0.19 19.60
CA ARG A 138 -26.63 0.76 20.35
C ARG A 138 -26.46 2.22 19.89
N ILE A 139 -26.25 2.42 18.59
CA ILE A 139 -26.25 3.76 18.00
C ILE A 139 -27.69 4.25 17.90
N ILE A 140 -27.93 5.45 18.40
CA ILE A 140 -29.25 6.08 18.37
C ILE A 140 -29.63 6.41 16.92
N PHE A 141 -30.81 5.93 16.55
CA PHE A 141 -31.46 6.22 15.28
C PHE A 141 -32.13 7.59 15.36
N ARG A 142 -31.58 8.52 14.58
CA ARG A 142 -32.03 9.89 14.31
C ARG A 142 -31.63 10.26 12.89
N GLN A 143 -32.41 11.10 12.22
CA GLN A 143 -32.17 11.70 10.90
C GLN A 143 -31.87 10.62 9.85
N GLN A 144 -32.55 9.47 9.94
CA GLN A 144 -32.27 8.31 9.09
C GLN A 144 -32.43 8.64 7.59
N PHE A 145 -33.45 9.43 7.25
CA PHE A 145 -33.70 9.83 5.86
C PHE A 145 -32.52 10.63 5.29
N GLU A 146 -32.09 11.69 5.98
CA GLU A 146 -30.96 12.53 5.56
C GLU A 146 -29.64 11.75 5.52
N GLN A 147 -29.43 10.87 6.49
CA GLN A 147 -28.27 9.97 6.55
C GLN A 147 -28.22 9.03 5.32
N ARG A 148 -29.34 8.38 4.99
CA ARG A 148 -29.44 7.46 3.87
C ARG A 148 -29.24 8.18 2.54
N GLU A 149 -29.87 9.34 2.36
CA GLU A 149 -29.69 10.17 1.16
C GLU A 149 -28.25 10.66 1.01
N SER A 150 -27.60 11.10 2.11
CA SER A 150 -26.20 11.49 2.06
C SER A 150 -25.27 10.32 1.72
N LEU A 151 -25.51 9.14 2.28
CA LEU A 151 -24.73 7.95 1.96
C LEU A 151 -24.93 7.53 0.50
N LYS A 152 -26.17 7.53 0.01
CA LYS A 152 -26.51 7.25 -1.38
C LYS A 152 -25.79 8.18 -2.34
N ALA A 153 -25.82 9.49 -2.07
CA ALA A 153 -25.11 10.49 -2.86
C ALA A 153 -23.60 10.21 -2.91
N LYS A 154 -22.96 9.96 -1.74
CA LYS A 154 -21.53 9.62 -1.67
C LYS A 154 -21.17 8.33 -2.42
N LEU A 155 -22.05 7.32 -2.38
CA LEU A 155 -21.85 6.07 -3.11
C LEU A 155 -21.99 6.24 -4.63
N LYS A 156 -22.86 7.15 -5.10
CA LYS A 156 -23.08 7.45 -6.53
C LYS A 156 -22.01 8.35 -7.14
N GLU A 157 -21.43 9.28 -6.37
CA GLU A 157 -20.40 10.20 -6.86
C GLU A 157 -19.06 9.51 -7.19
N SER A 158 -18.83 8.30 -6.68
CA SER A 158 -17.65 7.51 -6.99
C SER A 158 -17.78 6.86 -8.38
N LYS A 159 -17.04 7.40 -9.36
CA LYS A 159 -16.81 6.75 -10.65
C LYS A 159 -16.00 5.46 -10.45
N GLU A 160 -16.17 4.51 -11.36
CA GLU A 160 -15.78 3.08 -11.38
C GLU A 160 -14.32 2.68 -11.02
N GLU A 161 -13.50 3.56 -10.45
CA GLU A 161 -12.09 3.30 -10.11
C GLU A 161 -11.70 3.61 -8.64
N CYS A 162 -12.59 4.17 -7.82
CA CYS A 162 -12.29 4.42 -6.40
C CYS A 162 -12.85 3.34 -5.48
N PHE A 163 -11.95 2.57 -4.85
CA PHE A 163 -12.27 1.71 -3.72
C PHE A 163 -12.66 2.56 -2.50
N PHE A 164 -13.85 2.32 -1.93
CA PHE A 164 -14.26 2.96 -0.68
C PHE A 164 -13.64 2.21 0.50
N GLU A 165 -12.60 2.74 1.13
CA GLU A 165 -12.12 2.13 2.38
C GLU A 165 -12.99 2.56 3.57
N LYS A 166 -13.41 3.84 3.62
CA LYS A 166 -14.06 4.44 4.79
C LYS A 166 -14.93 5.65 4.44
N ILE A 167 -16.18 5.69 4.92
CA ILE A 167 -17.12 6.82 4.76
C ILE A 167 -17.65 7.27 6.12
N LEU A 168 -17.60 8.59 6.41
CA LEU A 168 -18.26 9.17 7.58
C LEU A 168 -19.78 9.18 7.40
N LEU A 169 -20.49 8.53 8.33
CA LEU A 169 -21.94 8.32 8.30
C LEU A 169 -22.70 9.23 9.26
N LYS A 170 -22.22 9.37 10.51
CA LYS A 170 -22.82 10.28 11.51
C LYS A 170 -21.75 10.97 12.34
N THR A 171 -22.10 12.17 12.83
CA THR A 171 -21.33 12.91 13.84
C THR A 171 -22.29 13.38 14.92
N ALA A 172 -21.85 13.31 16.18
CA ALA A 172 -22.59 13.86 17.31
C ALA A 172 -22.67 15.38 17.18
N PRO A 173 -23.83 16.01 17.42
CA PRO A 173 -24.04 17.41 17.06
C PRO A 173 -23.19 18.38 17.88
N ASP A 174 -23.05 18.14 19.19
CA ASP A 174 -22.38 19.06 20.11
C ASP A 174 -21.20 18.46 20.86
N LEU A 175 -21.02 17.13 20.83
CA LEU A 175 -19.90 16.49 21.52
C LEU A 175 -18.62 16.66 20.69
N ILE A 176 -17.64 17.35 21.28
CA ILE A 176 -16.29 17.45 20.73
C ILE A 176 -15.35 16.83 21.75
N PRO A 177 -14.71 15.68 21.45
CA PRO A 177 -13.72 15.10 22.34
C PRO A 177 -12.50 16.00 22.51
N TYR A 178 -11.96 16.08 23.74
CA TYR A 178 -10.69 16.76 24.00
C TYR A 178 -9.58 16.01 23.27
N LYS A 179 -8.74 16.76 22.57
CA LYS A 179 -7.51 16.21 21.99
C LYS A 179 -6.32 16.99 22.53
N PRO A 180 -5.32 16.33 23.12
CA PRO A 180 -4.12 17.00 23.57
C PRO A 180 -3.36 17.58 22.39
N ALA A 181 -2.54 18.59 22.67
CA ALA A 181 -1.64 19.13 21.67
C ALA A 181 -0.60 18.09 21.27
N THR A 182 -0.26 18.01 20.00
CA THR A 182 0.78 17.12 19.50
C THR A 182 1.79 17.90 18.68
N PHE A 183 3.04 17.45 18.71
CA PHE A 183 4.12 18.02 17.93
C PHE A 183 4.81 16.91 17.15
N HIS A 184 4.90 17.08 15.84
CA HIS A 184 5.51 16.11 14.94
C HIS A 184 6.73 16.72 14.28
N PHE A 185 7.87 16.02 14.38
CA PHE A 185 9.07 16.38 13.62
C PHE A 185 9.00 15.70 12.26
N THR A 186 8.17 16.28 11.38
CA THR A 186 7.72 15.67 10.13
C THR A 186 8.85 15.09 9.29
N ILE A 187 9.94 15.84 9.07
CA ILE A 187 11.06 15.36 8.23
C ILE A 187 11.73 14.11 8.81
N LYS A 188 11.92 14.06 10.14
CA LYS A 188 12.48 12.87 10.80
C LYS A 188 11.53 11.68 10.65
N GLU A 189 10.25 11.88 10.94
CA GLU A 189 9.24 10.84 10.87
C GLU A 189 9.08 10.28 9.45
N GLU A 190 9.10 11.15 8.44
CA GLU A 190 9.09 10.78 7.02
C GLU A 190 10.32 9.95 6.64
N TRP A 191 11.51 10.37 7.09
CA TRP A 191 12.75 9.62 6.84
C TRP A 191 12.72 8.23 7.50
N GLU A 192 12.33 8.15 8.79
CA GLU A 192 12.26 6.89 9.54
C GLU A 192 11.25 5.91 8.92
N LYS A 193 10.10 6.43 8.47
CA LYS A 193 9.09 5.66 7.74
C LYS A 193 9.61 5.15 6.40
N THR A 194 10.26 6.03 5.62
CA THR A 194 10.77 5.68 4.28
C THR A 194 11.90 4.65 4.35
N LYS A 195 12.81 4.80 5.32
CA LYS A 195 13.93 3.87 5.50
C LYS A 195 13.58 2.65 6.35
N SER A 196 12.41 2.63 6.98
CA SER A 196 11.99 1.61 7.96
C SER A 196 13.06 1.36 9.04
N LYS A 197 13.68 2.44 9.51
CA LYS A 197 14.79 2.43 10.49
C LYS A 197 14.68 3.65 11.40
N THR A 198 15.06 3.51 12.66
CA THR A 198 15.19 4.65 13.60
C THR A 198 16.44 5.46 13.26
N ALA A 199 16.32 6.78 13.25
CA ALA A 199 17.45 7.66 12.97
C ALA A 199 18.43 7.70 14.16
N PRO A 200 19.76 7.74 13.91
CA PRO A 200 20.76 7.94 14.96
C PRO A 200 20.53 9.25 15.72
N GLU A 201 20.86 9.27 17.01
CA GLU A 201 20.62 10.43 17.87
C GLU A 201 21.38 11.68 17.44
N ASN A 202 22.57 11.53 16.85
CA ASN A 202 23.41 12.62 16.36
C ASN A 202 23.04 13.08 14.92
N ALA A 203 21.93 12.59 14.35
CA ALA A 203 21.53 12.91 12.99
C ALA A 203 20.92 14.32 12.86
N PHE A 204 21.18 14.93 11.70
CA PHE A 204 20.44 16.08 11.20
C PHE A 204 19.76 15.71 9.88
N PHE A 205 18.63 16.37 9.60
CA PHE A 205 17.78 16.05 8.47
C PHE A 205 17.79 17.17 7.42
N GLY A 206 18.04 16.83 6.16
CA GLY A 206 18.12 17.79 5.07
C GLY A 206 16.75 18.35 4.72
N VAL A 207 16.63 19.67 4.68
CA VAL A 207 15.42 20.42 4.33
C VAL A 207 15.73 21.41 3.22
N GLY A 208 14.83 21.54 2.24
CA GLY A 208 14.90 22.56 1.18
C GLY A 208 14.16 23.83 1.56
N VAL A 209 14.27 24.88 0.73
CA VAL A 209 13.47 26.11 0.86
C VAL A 209 11.98 25.77 0.80
N ASP A 210 11.17 26.43 1.63
CA ASP A 210 9.72 26.26 1.81
C ASP A 210 9.24 24.86 2.25
N SER A 211 10.17 23.93 2.52
CA SER A 211 9.83 22.59 2.97
C SER A 211 9.37 22.59 4.43
N LEU A 212 8.38 21.74 4.75
CA LEU A 212 7.84 21.59 6.10
C LEU A 212 8.86 20.87 7.00
N ILE A 213 9.29 21.53 8.07
CA ILE A 213 10.20 20.96 9.07
C ILE A 213 9.40 20.14 10.09
N ALA A 214 8.39 20.78 10.65
CA ALA A 214 7.61 20.25 11.76
C ALA A 214 6.22 20.88 11.80
N GLU A 215 5.30 20.19 12.46
CA GLU A 215 3.95 20.67 12.72
C GLU A 215 3.59 20.57 14.20
N TYR A 216 2.88 21.58 14.67
CA TYR A 216 2.25 21.60 15.98
C TYR A 216 0.74 21.63 15.79
N ILE A 217 0.06 20.59 16.26
CA ILE A 217 -1.41 20.51 16.25
C ILE A 217 -1.89 21.06 17.60
N LYS A 218 -2.70 22.11 17.54
CA LYS A 218 -3.25 22.75 18.74
C LYS A 218 -4.22 21.80 19.44
N PRO A 219 -4.33 21.89 20.78
CA PRO A 219 -5.29 21.06 21.49
C PRO A 219 -6.70 21.46 21.05
N ILE A 220 -7.57 20.48 20.90
CA ILE A 220 -8.99 20.73 20.67
C ILE A 220 -9.66 20.76 22.04
N GLU A 221 -10.24 21.90 22.40
CA GLU A 221 -11.03 22.01 23.61
C GLU A 221 -12.24 21.08 23.55
N GLY A 222 -12.45 20.31 24.61
CA GLY A 222 -13.59 19.42 24.70
C GLY A 222 -14.88 20.22 24.88
N LYS A 223 -15.91 19.89 24.10
CA LYS A 223 -17.26 20.45 24.25
C LYS A 223 -18.20 19.37 24.77
N ASN A 224 -18.93 19.69 25.85
CA ASN A 224 -19.97 18.80 26.40
C ASN A 224 -21.03 18.52 25.34
N GLY A 225 -21.53 17.29 25.32
CA GLY A 225 -22.61 16.93 24.42
C GLY A 225 -23.00 15.47 24.55
N ARG A 226 -24.06 15.10 23.84
CA ARG A 226 -24.53 13.71 23.78
C ARG A 226 -23.82 12.97 22.64
N ASN A 227 -23.22 11.83 22.95
CA ASN A 227 -22.60 10.96 21.94
C ASN A 227 -23.64 10.20 21.12
N LEU A 228 -23.21 9.51 20.07
CA LEU A 228 -24.10 8.75 19.17
C LEU A 228 -24.81 7.56 19.84
N LYS A 229 -24.44 7.20 21.08
CA LYS A 229 -25.11 6.16 21.89
C LYS A 229 -26.15 6.73 22.84
N GLY A 230 -26.42 8.03 22.81
CA GLY A 230 -27.41 8.67 23.67
C GLY A 230 -26.90 9.06 25.06
N VAL A 231 -25.59 8.89 25.34
CA VAL A 231 -24.98 9.23 26.63
C VAL A 231 -24.50 10.67 26.61
N PHE A 232 -24.90 11.48 27.59
CA PHE A 232 -24.40 12.84 27.75
C PHE A 232 -23.01 12.80 28.40
N VAL A 233 -21.99 13.28 27.68
CA VAL A 233 -20.60 13.26 28.11
C VAL A 233 -20.22 14.67 28.57
N LYS A 234 -19.78 14.77 29.83
CA LYS A 234 -19.17 15.99 30.39
C LYS A 234 -17.66 15.90 30.21
N MET A 235 -17.11 16.83 29.45
CA MET A 235 -15.67 16.93 29.20
C MET A 235 -15.03 17.76 30.31
N ASP A 236 -13.96 17.25 30.92
CA ASP A 236 -13.22 17.99 31.93
C ASP A 236 -12.37 19.07 31.24
N MET A 237 -12.76 20.33 31.41
CA MET A 237 -12.14 21.50 30.74
C MET A 237 -10.73 21.82 31.27
N LYS A 238 -10.18 21.05 32.22
CA LYS A 238 -9.12 21.50 33.12
C LYS A 238 -7.66 21.18 32.76
N LYS A 239 -7.37 20.58 31.61
CA LYS A 239 -5.97 20.43 31.18
C LYS A 239 -5.83 20.84 29.72
N THR A 240 -5.37 22.07 29.51
CA THR A 240 -4.76 22.43 28.24
C THR A 240 -3.32 21.94 28.31
N ASP A 241 -3.04 20.74 27.77
CA ASP A 241 -1.66 20.29 27.61
C ASP A 241 -0.98 21.23 26.61
N GLN A 242 -0.27 22.24 27.13
CA GLN A 242 0.51 23.15 26.32
C GLN A 242 1.91 22.57 26.18
N ILE A 243 2.28 22.18 24.95
CA ILE A 243 3.67 21.88 24.62
C ILE A 243 4.46 23.20 24.77
N PRO A 244 5.67 23.19 25.37
CA PRO A 244 6.47 24.39 25.49
C PRO A 244 6.71 25.03 24.12
N PRO A 245 6.74 26.37 24.02
CA PRO A 245 6.89 27.04 22.74
C PRO A 245 8.20 26.65 22.07
N ILE A 246 8.12 26.26 20.81
CA ILE A 246 9.29 25.92 20.01
C ILE A 246 10.01 27.20 19.63
N THR A 247 11.30 27.24 19.92
CA THR A 247 12.16 28.36 19.61
C THR A 247 12.89 28.12 18.29
N PHE A 248 12.97 29.15 17.46
CA PHE A 248 13.61 29.08 16.14
C PHE A 248 14.14 30.45 15.72
N SER A 249 15.11 30.45 14.81
CA SER A 249 15.61 31.66 14.17
C SER A 249 14.67 32.11 13.05
N LYS A 250 14.17 33.34 13.10
CA LYS A 250 13.33 33.93 12.05
C LYS A 250 14.05 34.07 10.70
N ASN A 251 15.38 34.02 10.69
CA ASN A 251 16.18 34.05 9.47
C ASN A 251 16.16 32.71 8.72
N TYR A 252 15.87 31.60 9.41
CA TYR A 252 15.91 30.25 8.84
C TYR A 252 14.55 29.56 8.80
N VAL A 253 13.60 29.97 9.64
CA VAL A 253 12.31 29.31 9.77
C VAL A 253 11.18 30.33 9.72
N LYS A 254 10.19 30.04 8.88
CA LYS A 254 8.91 30.73 8.81
C LYS A 254 7.87 29.93 9.60
N ARG A 255 7.15 30.60 10.50
CA ARG A 255 5.99 30.03 11.19
C ARG A 255 4.72 30.49 10.48
N GLU A 256 3.90 29.53 10.07
CA GLU A 256 2.56 29.77 9.52
C GLU A 256 1.53 29.24 10.52
N GLU A 257 0.66 30.11 11.01
CA GLU A 257 -0.32 29.77 12.03
C GLU A 257 -1.73 29.77 11.46
N THR A 258 -2.46 28.71 11.78
CA THR A 258 -3.89 28.53 11.49
C THR A 258 -4.65 28.33 12.80
N PRO A 259 -5.99 28.36 12.81
CA PRO A 259 -6.78 28.08 14.01
C PRO A 259 -6.43 26.74 14.67
N ASP A 260 -6.15 25.70 13.87
CA ASP A 260 -5.98 24.32 14.35
C ASP A 260 -4.51 23.86 14.48
N LYS A 261 -3.58 24.54 13.80
CA LYS A 261 -2.17 24.12 13.75
C LYS A 261 -1.18 25.25 13.49
N CYS A 262 0.08 25.04 13.88
CA CYS A 262 1.23 25.86 13.50
C CYS A 262 2.20 25.02 12.67
N LEU A 263 2.58 25.53 11.50
CA LEU A 263 3.54 24.90 10.60
C LEU A 263 4.87 25.64 10.66
N PHE A 264 5.97 24.91 10.73
CA PHE A 264 7.33 25.45 10.69
C PHE A 264 7.96 25.07 9.36
N LYS A 265 8.16 26.04 8.48
CA LYS A 265 8.77 25.84 7.16
C LYS A 265 10.16 26.44 7.09
N SER A 266 11.05 25.81 6.34
CA SER A 266 12.40 26.33 6.14
C SER A 266 12.41 27.49 5.17
N LEU A 267 13.21 28.52 5.45
CA LEU A 267 13.49 29.64 4.53
C LEU A 267 14.78 29.43 3.73
N ILE A 268 15.61 28.47 4.15
CA ILE A 268 16.89 28.14 3.54
C ILE A 268 17.00 26.63 3.31
N SER A 269 17.84 26.21 2.39
CA SER A 269 18.28 24.82 2.37
C SER A 269 19.31 24.59 3.47
N GLY A 270 19.22 23.46 4.17
CA GLY A 270 20.21 23.06 5.17
C GLY A 270 19.81 21.83 5.97
N TYR A 271 20.61 21.49 6.97
CA TYR A 271 20.36 20.34 7.82
C TYR A 271 19.77 20.78 9.16
N VAL A 272 18.63 20.24 9.54
CA VAL A 272 17.89 20.63 10.74
C VAL A 272 17.83 19.52 11.78
N LYS A 273 17.94 19.91 13.06
CA LYS A 273 17.72 19.05 14.22
C LYS A 273 16.92 19.82 15.26
N ILE A 274 16.05 19.11 15.98
CA ILE A 274 15.34 19.68 17.14
C ILE A 274 16.02 19.18 18.41
N VAL A 275 16.53 20.11 19.22
CA VAL A 275 17.17 19.82 20.51
C VAL A 275 16.57 20.75 21.56
N ASN A 276 16.05 20.20 22.67
CA ASN A 276 15.45 20.98 23.76
C ASN A 276 14.39 22.00 23.29
N ASN A 277 13.56 21.63 22.31
CA ASN A 277 12.56 22.50 21.67
C ASN A 277 13.12 23.67 20.85
N PHE A 278 14.40 23.61 20.47
CA PHE A 278 15.03 24.55 19.53
C PHE A 278 15.22 23.90 18.16
N ILE A 279 14.72 24.56 17.11
CA ILE A 279 15.04 24.20 15.73
C ILE A 279 16.44 24.75 15.42
N THR A 280 17.41 23.84 15.29
CA THR A 280 18.82 24.15 15.07
C THR A 280 19.22 23.76 13.66
N PHE A 281 19.83 24.70 12.92
CA PHE A 281 20.34 24.47 11.58
C PHE A 281 21.86 24.24 11.60
N ASN A 282 22.31 23.29 10.81
CA ASN A 282 23.70 23.15 10.39
C ASN A 282 23.79 23.58 8.92
N THR A 283 24.55 24.67 8.70
CA THR A 283 24.78 25.27 7.39
C THR A 283 26.25 25.11 6.95
N LYS A 284 27.00 24.21 7.58
CA LYS A 284 28.36 23.86 7.17
C LYS A 284 28.27 22.76 6.11
N TYR A 285 28.74 23.07 4.90
CA TYR A 285 28.71 22.15 3.76
C TYR A 285 30.09 21.67 3.31
N ASP A 286 31.14 22.38 3.73
CA ASP A 286 32.53 22.06 3.40
C ASP A 286 33.25 21.47 4.62
N PHE A 287 33.86 20.30 4.41
CA PHE A 287 34.57 19.55 5.45
C PHE A 287 35.94 19.12 4.95
N SER A 288 36.97 19.28 5.79
CA SER A 288 38.31 18.73 5.52
C SER A 288 38.39 17.22 5.78
N SER A 289 37.50 16.70 6.61
CA SER A 289 37.23 15.27 6.76
C SER A 289 35.95 15.11 7.55
N MET A 290 35.24 14.02 7.31
CA MET A 290 34.04 13.67 8.07
C MET A 290 34.22 12.33 8.76
N LYS A 291 34.16 12.36 10.09
CA LYS A 291 34.22 11.20 10.99
C LYS A 291 33.16 11.40 12.08
N LEU A 292 32.68 10.32 12.70
CA LEU A 292 31.67 10.40 13.76
C LEU A 292 32.07 11.31 14.94
N ILE A 293 33.38 11.50 15.16
CA ILE A 293 33.93 12.35 16.23
C ILE A 293 33.87 13.85 15.92
N ASN A 294 33.87 14.25 14.64
CA ASN A 294 34.02 15.66 14.24
C ASN A 294 32.87 16.18 13.37
N ALA A 295 31.98 15.30 12.91
CA ALA A 295 30.84 15.65 12.08
C ALA A 295 29.60 14.81 12.47
N PRO A 296 28.40 15.41 12.41
CA PRO A 296 27.15 14.66 12.61
C PRO A 296 26.84 13.78 11.39
N ILE A 297 25.85 12.90 11.57
CA ILE A 297 25.25 12.13 10.48
C ILE A 297 24.24 13.03 9.76
N PHE A 298 24.27 13.04 8.43
CA PHE A 298 23.37 13.84 7.60
C PHE A 298 22.42 12.92 6.85
N LEU A 299 21.12 13.06 7.11
CA LEU A 299 20.07 12.21 6.58
C LEU A 299 19.06 13.03 5.76
N GLY A 300 18.38 12.39 4.81
CA GLY A 300 17.41 13.05 3.94
C GLY A 300 18.06 14.03 2.94
N GLY A 301 17.29 15.01 2.50
CA GLY A 301 17.81 16.11 1.68
C GLY A 301 18.21 15.76 0.24
N LEU A 302 17.77 14.62 -0.31
CA LEU A 302 18.04 14.27 -1.72
C LEU A 302 17.55 15.37 -2.68
N ASP A 303 16.42 16.00 -2.38
CA ASP A 303 15.82 17.07 -3.20
C ASP A 303 15.97 18.47 -2.59
N SER A 304 16.85 18.64 -1.60
CA SER A 304 16.99 19.90 -0.86
C SER A 304 17.85 20.96 -1.57
N GLY A 305 18.58 20.58 -2.62
CA GLY A 305 19.57 21.43 -3.29
C GLY A 305 20.91 21.52 -2.53
N ILE A 306 21.10 20.76 -1.46
CA ILE A 306 22.32 20.81 -0.65
C ILE A 306 23.47 20.10 -1.38
N THR A 307 24.60 20.80 -1.49
CA THR A 307 25.87 20.26 -2.01
C THR A 307 26.87 20.15 -0.88
N LEU A 308 27.34 18.93 -0.59
CA LEU A 308 28.40 18.67 0.39
C LEU A 308 29.74 18.47 -0.32
N THR A 309 30.78 19.15 0.17
CA THR A 309 32.15 19.00 -0.31
C THR A 309 33.04 18.50 0.81
N ILE A 310 33.67 17.35 0.62
CA ILE A 310 34.49 16.67 1.62
C ILE A 310 35.87 16.44 1.00
N THR A 311 36.87 17.14 1.49
CA THR A 311 38.21 17.17 0.88
C THR A 311 39.27 16.80 1.90
N SER A 312 39.97 15.69 1.70
CA SER A 312 41.12 15.33 2.53
C SER A 312 42.42 15.97 2.03
N GLU A 313 43.44 16.02 2.90
CA GLU A 313 44.76 16.57 2.57
C GLU A 313 45.55 15.69 1.59
N ASP A 314 45.26 14.39 1.54
CA ASP A 314 45.89 13.41 0.65
C ASP A 314 44.82 12.51 -0.01
N ASP A 315 44.95 12.23 -1.30
CA ASP A 315 44.04 11.37 -2.08
C ASP A 315 43.94 9.94 -1.51
N LEU A 316 45.01 9.47 -0.85
CA LEU A 316 45.04 8.14 -0.21
C LEU A 316 44.39 8.12 1.18
N SER A 317 44.20 9.29 1.80
CA SER A 317 43.60 9.38 3.13
C SER A 317 42.07 9.38 3.06
N ASP A 318 41.44 8.83 4.09
CA ASP A 318 39.98 8.76 4.17
C ASP A 318 39.38 10.16 4.41
N ALA A 319 38.75 10.71 3.36
CA ALA A 319 37.96 11.92 3.43
C ALA A 319 36.68 11.69 4.25
N ILE A 320 36.10 10.49 4.11
CA ILE A 320 34.95 10.03 4.88
C ILE A 320 35.37 8.81 5.68
N GLY A 321 35.37 8.94 7.01
CA GLY A 321 35.69 7.86 7.93
C GLY A 321 34.59 6.81 8.02
N ALA A 322 34.92 5.68 8.64
CA ALA A 322 34.05 4.52 8.72
C ALA A 322 32.71 4.79 9.44
N ASN A 323 31.68 4.02 9.05
CA ASN A 323 30.32 4.02 9.63
C ASN A 323 29.56 5.36 9.51
N MET A 324 29.92 6.20 8.55
CA MET A 324 29.19 7.43 8.25
C MET A 324 28.02 7.15 7.30
N ILE A 325 26.88 7.79 7.56
CA ILE A 325 25.74 7.83 6.64
C ILE A 325 25.55 9.30 6.23
N ILE A 326 25.59 9.56 4.92
CA ILE A 326 25.50 10.92 4.38
C ILE A 326 24.52 10.91 3.21
N GLU A 327 23.46 11.70 3.35
CA GLU A 327 22.45 11.92 2.32
C GLU A 327 22.36 13.42 1.98
N ALA A 328 22.45 13.77 0.70
CA ALA A 328 22.40 15.15 0.19
C ALA A 328 21.92 15.19 -1.28
N THR A 329 21.74 16.36 -1.88
CA THR A 329 21.47 16.45 -3.33
C THR A 329 22.73 16.16 -4.15
N THR A 330 23.87 16.74 -3.76
CA THR A 330 25.17 16.49 -4.40
C THR A 330 26.24 16.23 -3.35
N ILE A 331 27.07 15.22 -3.56
CA ILE A 331 28.21 14.90 -2.69
C ILE A 331 29.49 14.84 -3.53
N ASN A 332 30.44 15.73 -3.21
CA ASN A 332 31.76 15.78 -3.82
C ASN A 332 32.81 15.35 -2.80
N VAL A 333 33.55 14.29 -3.11
CA VAL A 333 34.59 13.72 -2.26
C VAL A 333 35.92 13.79 -2.98
N THR A 334 36.91 14.42 -2.35
CA THR A 334 38.32 14.36 -2.76
C THR A 334 39.09 13.62 -1.69
N GLY A 335 39.58 12.42 -2.01
CA GLY A 335 40.09 11.45 -1.04
C GLY A 335 39.25 10.16 -0.98
N SER A 336 39.63 9.26 -0.09
CA SER A 336 39.07 7.90 -0.01
C SER A 336 37.80 7.83 0.86
N VAL A 337 36.96 6.83 0.59
CA VAL A 337 35.74 6.54 1.35
C VAL A 337 35.95 5.27 2.17
N GLY A 338 35.84 5.40 3.49
CA GLY A 338 36.13 4.36 4.46
C GLY A 338 35.10 3.21 4.53
N GLU A 339 35.31 2.34 5.51
CA GLU A 339 34.51 1.13 5.74
C GLU A 339 33.07 1.43 6.17
N ASN A 340 32.10 0.67 5.64
CA ASN A 340 30.68 0.73 6.03
C ASN A 340 30.08 2.15 5.91
N VAL A 341 30.57 2.93 4.96
CA VAL A 341 30.01 4.24 4.63
C VAL A 341 28.83 4.05 3.68
N GLU A 342 27.72 4.72 3.97
CA GLU A 342 26.56 4.81 3.10
C GLU A 342 26.42 6.25 2.56
N LEU A 343 26.52 6.41 1.24
CA LEU A 343 26.30 7.69 0.56
C LEU A 343 25.03 7.60 -0.27
N SER A 344 24.12 8.56 -0.12
CA SER A 344 22.95 8.68 -0.98
C SER A 344 22.80 10.11 -1.53
N ALA A 345 22.78 10.28 -2.85
CA ALA A 345 22.56 11.59 -3.45
C ALA A 345 21.99 11.52 -4.87
N GLN A 346 21.56 12.64 -5.45
CA GLN A 346 21.25 12.65 -6.89
C GLN A 346 22.55 12.56 -7.70
N SER A 347 23.58 13.32 -7.30
CA SER A 347 24.90 13.33 -7.97
C SER A 347 26.04 13.09 -6.98
N ILE A 348 26.89 12.11 -7.27
CA ILE A 348 28.08 11.79 -6.46
C ILE A 348 29.35 11.86 -7.30
N SER A 349 30.37 12.57 -6.82
CA SER A 349 31.72 12.54 -7.41
C SER A 349 32.74 12.13 -6.36
N ILE A 350 33.46 11.03 -6.59
CA ILE A 350 34.50 10.51 -5.69
C ILE A 350 35.83 10.46 -6.44
N LYS A 351 36.72 11.38 -6.09
CA LYS A 351 38.11 11.45 -6.57
C LYS A 351 39.04 10.71 -5.62
N GLY A 352 38.82 9.41 -5.47
CA GLY A 352 39.60 8.53 -4.60
C GLY A 352 39.18 7.08 -4.77
N GLN A 353 39.45 6.26 -3.76
CA GLN A 353 39.01 4.86 -3.73
C GLN A 353 37.89 4.66 -2.70
N THR A 354 36.95 3.77 -3.03
CA THR A 354 35.92 3.32 -2.10
C THR A 354 36.36 2.04 -1.39
N HIS A 355 36.04 1.89 -0.11
CA HIS A 355 36.18 0.59 0.57
C HIS A 355 35.18 -0.45 0.03
N GLN A 356 35.53 -1.74 0.11
CA GLN A 356 34.71 -2.86 -0.37
C GLN A 356 33.33 -2.99 0.30
N SER A 357 33.19 -2.49 1.53
CA SER A 357 31.93 -2.51 2.28
C SER A 357 31.11 -1.21 2.15
N SER A 358 31.60 -0.21 1.41
CA SER A 358 30.85 1.01 1.18
C SER A 358 29.66 0.79 0.25
N ILE A 359 28.59 1.54 0.48
CA ILE A 359 27.36 1.50 -0.31
C ILE A 359 27.09 2.91 -0.83
N ILE A 360 26.89 3.02 -2.15
CA ILE A 360 26.67 4.28 -2.84
C ILE A 360 25.35 4.16 -3.59
N ASN A 361 24.39 5.03 -3.28
CA ASN A 361 23.12 5.14 -3.98
C ASN A 361 23.07 6.50 -4.69
N ALA A 362 23.05 6.53 -6.02
CA ALA A 362 22.88 7.80 -6.73
C ALA A 362 22.24 7.70 -8.09
N THR A 363 21.54 8.77 -8.52
CA THR A 363 21.07 8.87 -9.91
C THR A 363 22.26 8.92 -10.86
N GLU A 364 23.25 9.75 -10.56
CA GLU A 364 24.49 9.88 -11.33
C GLU A 364 25.72 9.79 -10.41
N ALA A 365 26.72 9.02 -10.82
CA ALA A 365 27.98 8.96 -10.09
C ALA A 365 29.22 8.93 -10.98
N LYS A 366 30.28 9.61 -10.53
CA LYS A 366 31.62 9.59 -11.12
C LYS A 366 32.64 9.16 -10.08
N ILE A 367 33.22 7.97 -10.24
CA ILE A 367 34.11 7.36 -9.25
C ILE A 367 35.45 7.02 -9.89
N THR A 368 36.56 7.42 -9.25
CA THR A 368 37.90 7.05 -9.74
C THR A 368 38.16 5.56 -9.56
N THR A 369 38.14 5.04 -8.33
CA THR A 369 38.34 3.61 -8.06
C THR A 369 37.20 3.08 -7.20
N HIS A 370 36.39 2.20 -7.78
CA HIS A 370 35.24 1.59 -7.10
C HIS A 370 35.52 0.13 -6.75
N LYS A 371 35.37 -0.19 -5.47
CA LYS A 371 35.48 -1.54 -4.88
C LYS A 371 34.23 -1.92 -4.08
N GLY A 372 33.40 -0.94 -3.73
CA GLY A 372 32.19 -1.13 -2.93
C GLY A 372 30.98 -1.57 -3.76
N LYS A 373 29.80 -1.19 -3.30
CA LYS A 373 28.52 -1.45 -3.97
C LYS A 373 27.92 -0.13 -4.47
N PHE A 374 27.51 -0.10 -5.72
CA PHE A 374 26.82 1.03 -6.32
C PHE A 374 25.42 0.63 -6.82
N TYR A 375 24.43 1.45 -6.51
CA TYR A 375 23.05 1.34 -7.01
C TYR A 375 22.62 2.69 -7.58
N GLY A 376 22.08 2.72 -8.80
CA GLY A 376 21.76 4.00 -9.44
C GLY A 376 21.27 3.95 -10.87
N GLU A 377 21.17 5.11 -11.53
CA GLU A 377 20.76 5.16 -12.94
C GLU A 377 21.96 5.19 -13.89
N ASN A 378 22.96 6.04 -13.61
CA ASN A 378 24.13 6.23 -14.45
C ASN A 378 25.42 6.25 -13.61
N VAL A 379 26.44 5.53 -14.06
CA VAL A 379 27.75 5.57 -13.39
C VAL A 379 28.90 5.56 -14.40
N ASP A 380 29.85 6.46 -14.16
CA ASP A 380 31.16 6.49 -14.79
C ASP A 380 32.24 6.08 -13.78
N VAL A 381 32.96 4.99 -14.06
CA VAL A 381 34.04 4.49 -13.20
C VAL A 381 35.35 4.42 -13.98
N LYS A 382 36.44 4.97 -13.43
CA LYS A 382 37.75 4.79 -14.08
C LYS A 382 38.31 3.37 -13.87
N ASN A 383 38.36 2.93 -12.61
CA ASN A 383 38.84 1.60 -12.23
C ASN A 383 37.78 0.89 -11.39
N LEU A 384 37.19 -0.16 -11.93
CA LEU A 384 36.30 -1.05 -11.21
C LEU A 384 37.08 -2.30 -10.79
N ASP A 385 37.35 -2.42 -9.50
CA ASP A 385 38.25 -3.44 -8.92
C ASP A 385 37.52 -4.23 -7.84
N CYS A 386 37.11 -5.46 -8.17
CA CYS A 386 36.28 -6.32 -7.30
C CYS A 386 34.96 -5.66 -6.82
N GLY A 387 34.54 -4.57 -7.47
CA GLY A 387 33.35 -3.82 -7.12
C GLY A 387 32.07 -4.42 -7.68
N PHE A 388 30.95 -3.99 -7.09
CA PHE A 388 29.61 -4.33 -7.52
C PHE A 388 28.89 -3.07 -8.04
N ILE A 389 28.27 -3.18 -9.21
CA ILE A 389 27.47 -2.11 -9.83
C ILE A 389 26.11 -2.69 -10.26
N GLN A 390 25.03 -2.01 -9.86
CA GLN A 390 23.69 -2.25 -10.38
C GLN A 390 23.09 -0.93 -10.88
N THR A 391 22.87 -0.81 -12.19
CA THR A 391 22.53 0.50 -12.79
C THR A 391 21.77 0.42 -14.12
N THR A 392 21.25 1.53 -14.64
CA THR A 392 20.69 1.53 -16.02
C THR A 392 21.81 1.60 -17.05
N ASN A 393 22.72 2.58 -16.94
CA ASN A 393 23.83 2.77 -17.86
C ASN A 393 25.16 2.80 -17.10
N CYS A 394 26.11 1.99 -17.56
CA CYS A 394 27.43 1.88 -16.95
C CYS A 394 28.53 2.17 -17.98
N SER A 395 29.48 3.03 -17.62
CA SER A 395 30.64 3.40 -18.42
C SER A 395 31.90 3.21 -17.57
N ILE A 396 32.75 2.28 -17.99
CA ILE A 396 33.93 1.84 -17.22
C ILE A 396 35.17 1.96 -18.10
N GLU A 397 36.22 2.57 -17.57
CA GLU A 397 37.50 2.62 -18.28
C GLU A 397 38.30 1.32 -18.12
N THR A 398 38.44 0.78 -16.90
CA THR A 398 39.08 -0.51 -16.65
C THR A 398 38.27 -1.35 -15.66
N SER A 399 38.00 -2.62 -15.99
CA SER A 399 37.25 -3.55 -15.12
C SER A 399 38.04 -4.82 -14.83
N SER A 400 38.10 -5.22 -13.55
CA SER A 400 38.80 -6.43 -13.08
C SER A 400 38.05 -7.07 -11.90
N GLY A 401 37.76 -8.37 -11.98
CA GLY A 401 37.12 -9.10 -10.89
C GLY A 401 35.72 -8.59 -10.51
N ALA A 402 35.10 -7.77 -11.35
CA ALA A 402 33.92 -6.99 -10.98
C ALA A 402 32.61 -7.69 -11.32
N THR A 403 31.54 -7.33 -10.62
CA THR A 403 30.18 -7.79 -10.92
C THR A 403 29.30 -6.61 -11.33
N ILE A 404 28.73 -6.68 -12.52
CA ILE A 404 27.94 -5.60 -13.12
C ILE A 404 26.56 -6.13 -13.49
N TYR A 405 25.53 -5.36 -13.17
CA TYR A 405 24.12 -5.56 -13.54
C TYR A 405 23.61 -4.27 -14.18
N ALA A 406 23.43 -4.23 -15.50
CA ALA A 406 22.95 -3.02 -16.15
C ALA A 406 22.12 -3.23 -17.41
N LYS A 407 21.35 -2.21 -17.84
CA LYS A 407 20.69 -2.28 -19.16
C LYS A 407 21.73 -2.14 -20.28
N LYS A 408 22.63 -1.18 -20.13
CA LYS A 408 23.72 -0.90 -21.07
C LYS A 408 25.07 -0.80 -20.36
N VAL A 409 26.08 -1.45 -20.94
CA VAL A 409 27.45 -1.48 -20.41
C VAL A 409 28.43 -1.03 -21.50
N SER A 410 29.35 -0.14 -21.15
CA SER A 410 30.50 0.19 -21.99
C SER A 410 31.78 0.06 -21.19
N ILE A 411 32.71 -0.78 -21.66
CA ILE A 411 34.00 -1.02 -21.01
C ILE A 411 35.11 -0.72 -22.01
N LYS A 412 36.05 0.16 -21.65
CA LYS A 412 37.22 0.42 -22.50
C LYS A 412 38.25 -0.73 -22.42
N LYS A 413 38.65 -1.13 -21.21
CA LYS A 413 39.63 -2.20 -20.98
C LYS A 413 39.05 -3.27 -20.05
N LEU A 414 38.75 -4.43 -20.61
CA LEU A 414 38.24 -5.58 -19.88
C LEU A 414 39.39 -6.52 -19.49
N LYS A 415 39.67 -6.67 -18.20
CA LYS A 415 40.62 -7.66 -17.67
C LYS A 415 39.89 -8.99 -17.38
N SER A 416 40.40 -9.79 -16.45
CA SER A 416 39.85 -11.11 -16.14
C SER A 416 38.81 -11.11 -15.03
N ASN A 417 38.05 -12.20 -14.96
CA ASN A 417 37.13 -12.55 -13.86
C ASN A 417 35.97 -11.58 -13.64
N ASN A 418 35.50 -10.90 -14.69
CA ASN A 418 34.32 -10.04 -14.59
C ASN A 418 33.04 -10.83 -14.87
N LYS A 419 31.98 -10.53 -14.13
CA LYS A 419 30.63 -11.04 -14.35
C LYS A 419 29.71 -9.90 -14.78
N ILE A 420 29.30 -9.90 -16.05
CA ILE A 420 28.62 -8.78 -16.70
C ILE A 420 27.22 -9.22 -17.11
N ASN A 421 26.22 -8.78 -16.35
CA ASN A 421 24.81 -9.04 -16.60
C ASN A 421 24.19 -7.84 -17.32
N PHE A 422 23.58 -8.06 -18.48
CA PHE A 422 22.91 -6.98 -19.19
C PHE A 422 21.69 -7.41 -20.01
N SER A 423 20.80 -6.45 -20.32
CA SER A 423 19.57 -6.73 -21.04
C SER A 423 19.49 -6.13 -22.45
N SER A 424 20.34 -5.15 -22.79
CA SER A 424 20.26 -4.45 -24.08
C SER A 424 21.57 -4.33 -24.85
N GLU A 425 22.66 -3.84 -24.27
CA GLU A 425 23.89 -3.61 -25.04
C GLU A 425 25.14 -3.69 -24.16
N CYS A 426 26.16 -4.37 -24.67
CA CYS A 426 27.50 -4.39 -24.08
C CYS A 426 28.52 -3.98 -25.15
N ASN A 427 29.27 -2.91 -24.90
CA ASN A 427 30.27 -2.38 -25.82
C ASN A 427 31.67 -2.52 -25.22
N LEU A 428 32.53 -3.31 -25.85
CA LEU A 428 33.89 -3.59 -25.39
C LEU A 428 34.91 -3.03 -26.37
N LYS A 429 35.80 -2.15 -25.90
CA LYS A 429 36.85 -1.60 -26.79
C LYS A 429 38.09 -2.48 -26.89
N GLU A 430 38.61 -2.91 -25.75
CA GLU A 430 39.83 -3.71 -25.63
C GLU A 430 39.64 -4.81 -24.59
N ILE A 431 39.80 -6.06 -25.00
CA ILE A 431 39.74 -7.25 -24.15
C ILE A 431 41.18 -7.69 -23.88
N GLN A 432 41.61 -7.66 -22.62
CA GLN A 432 42.99 -7.94 -22.19
C GLN A 432 43.12 -9.26 -21.40
N GLY A 433 42.04 -9.76 -20.82
CA GLY A 433 42.03 -11.00 -20.04
C GLY A 433 40.78 -11.83 -20.30
N GLY A 434 40.79 -13.09 -19.87
CA GLY A 434 39.65 -14.02 -20.00
C GLY A 434 38.99 -14.37 -18.67
N SER A 435 38.27 -15.49 -18.68
CA SER A 435 37.38 -15.96 -17.63
C SER A 435 36.32 -14.91 -17.27
N ASN A 436 35.88 -14.13 -18.25
CA ASN A 436 34.74 -13.23 -18.08
C ASN A 436 33.45 -13.95 -18.46
N GLU A 437 32.39 -13.70 -17.68
CA GLU A 437 31.06 -14.27 -17.86
C GLU A 437 30.09 -13.15 -18.25
N PHE A 438 29.46 -13.28 -19.41
CA PHE A 438 28.47 -12.35 -19.93
C PHE A 438 27.10 -13.00 -19.86
N ILE A 439 26.18 -12.44 -19.09
CA ILE A 439 24.81 -12.96 -18.96
C ILE A 439 23.84 -11.97 -19.58
N ILE A 440 23.13 -12.43 -20.61
CA ILE A 440 22.04 -11.69 -21.24
C ILE A 440 20.72 -12.15 -20.61
N SER A 441 20.05 -11.27 -19.88
CA SER A 441 18.79 -11.58 -19.19
C SER A 441 17.91 -10.35 -19.01
N ALA A 442 16.59 -10.53 -19.01
CA ALA A 442 15.65 -9.45 -18.72
C ALA A 442 15.72 -9.01 -17.25
N SER A 443 16.14 -9.91 -16.34
CA SER A 443 16.27 -9.61 -14.91
C SER A 443 17.63 -9.00 -14.54
N SER A 444 18.43 -8.54 -15.51
CA SER A 444 19.73 -7.90 -15.22
C SER A 444 19.59 -6.48 -14.67
N HIS A 445 18.39 -5.90 -14.66
CA HIS A 445 18.11 -4.57 -14.08
C HIS A 445 17.07 -4.66 -12.96
N ILE A 446 17.27 -3.91 -11.87
CA ILE A 446 16.45 -4.01 -10.65
C ILE A 446 14.98 -3.72 -10.90
N SER A 447 14.65 -2.63 -11.61
CA SER A 447 13.25 -2.27 -11.84
C SER A 447 12.52 -3.30 -12.71
N THR A 448 13.25 -3.95 -13.62
CA THR A 448 12.69 -5.00 -14.46
C THR A 448 12.48 -6.27 -13.65
N GLU A 449 13.43 -6.63 -12.78
CA GLU A 449 13.30 -7.76 -11.85
C GLU A 449 12.11 -7.58 -10.89
N GLU A 450 12.00 -6.41 -10.26
CA GLU A 450 10.87 -6.07 -9.38
C GLU A 450 9.52 -6.13 -10.13
N THR A 451 9.48 -5.62 -11.36
CA THR A 451 8.27 -5.69 -12.21
C THR A 451 7.91 -7.14 -12.53
N ILE A 452 8.90 -7.97 -12.90
CA ILE A 452 8.69 -9.40 -13.16
C ILE A 452 8.15 -10.09 -11.91
N ASP A 453 8.72 -9.82 -10.73
CA ASP A 453 8.31 -10.45 -9.48
C ASP A 453 6.94 -10.00 -9.01
N PHE A 454 6.61 -8.71 -9.14
CA PHE A 454 5.26 -8.21 -8.91
C PHE A 454 4.23 -8.91 -9.80
N ILE A 455 4.51 -9.03 -11.10
CA ILE A 455 3.61 -9.71 -12.04
C ILE A 455 3.46 -11.20 -11.65
N LYS A 456 4.54 -11.89 -11.27
CA LYS A 456 4.49 -13.29 -10.80
C LYS A 456 3.61 -13.46 -9.57
N GLN A 457 3.80 -12.61 -8.56
CA GLN A 457 3.02 -12.66 -7.32
C GLN A 457 1.54 -12.42 -7.61
N LYS A 458 1.22 -11.42 -8.45
CA LYS A 458 -0.14 -11.12 -8.88
C LYS A 458 -0.78 -12.28 -9.63
N ILE A 459 -0.06 -12.94 -10.56
CA ILE A 459 -0.55 -14.15 -11.25
C ILE A 459 -0.84 -15.27 -10.23
N SER A 460 0.02 -15.48 -9.24
CA SER A 460 -0.15 -16.52 -8.21
C SER A 460 -1.42 -16.29 -7.37
N LEU A 461 -1.64 -15.04 -6.94
CA LEU A 461 -2.83 -14.64 -6.20
C LEU A 461 -4.11 -14.88 -7.03
N LEU A 462 -4.12 -14.40 -8.28
CA LEU A 462 -5.27 -14.57 -9.17
C LEU A 462 -5.55 -16.04 -9.47
N LYS A 463 -4.53 -16.88 -9.66
CA LYS A 463 -4.70 -18.33 -9.83
C LYS A 463 -5.31 -18.98 -8.60
N THR A 464 -4.92 -18.55 -7.40
CA THR A 464 -5.48 -19.06 -6.13
C THR A 464 -6.94 -18.68 -5.98
N LYS A 465 -7.30 -17.41 -6.25
CA LYS A 465 -8.69 -16.93 -6.28
C LYS A 465 -9.52 -17.67 -7.34
N MET A 466 -8.98 -17.86 -8.53
CA MET A 466 -9.64 -18.62 -9.60
C MET A 466 -9.91 -20.07 -9.20
N ARG A 467 -8.99 -20.73 -8.49
CA ARG A 467 -9.18 -22.11 -7.99
C ARG A 467 -10.29 -22.20 -6.94
N SER A 468 -10.36 -21.27 -5.98
CA SER A 468 -11.42 -21.28 -4.97
C SER A 468 -12.79 -21.02 -5.59
N MET A 469 -12.87 -20.07 -6.54
CA MET A 469 -14.10 -19.78 -7.28
C MET A 469 -14.52 -20.93 -8.19
N ALA A 470 -13.57 -21.61 -8.84
CA ALA A 470 -13.85 -22.79 -9.65
C ALA A 470 -14.45 -23.94 -8.81
N LYS A 471 -13.97 -24.14 -7.58
CA LYS A 471 -14.57 -25.09 -6.63
C LYS A 471 -16.01 -24.71 -6.28
N LYS A 472 -16.27 -23.43 -5.97
CA LYS A 472 -17.63 -22.93 -5.70
C LYS A 472 -18.55 -23.10 -6.91
N TYR A 473 -18.04 -22.82 -8.11
CA TYR A 473 -18.76 -23.00 -9.36
C TYR A 473 -19.11 -24.49 -9.60
N GLN A 474 -18.17 -25.41 -9.37
CA GLN A 474 -18.43 -26.86 -9.48
C GLN A 474 -19.47 -27.34 -8.48
N PHE A 475 -19.41 -26.87 -7.23
CA PHE A 475 -20.40 -27.18 -6.20
C PHE A 475 -21.81 -26.69 -6.59
N LEU A 476 -21.94 -25.45 -7.05
CA LEU A 476 -23.24 -24.91 -7.48
C LEU A 476 -23.79 -25.63 -8.71
N ILE A 477 -22.92 -26.10 -9.62
CA ILE A 477 -23.34 -26.97 -10.73
C ILE A 477 -23.91 -28.29 -10.21
N SER A 478 -23.29 -28.94 -9.21
CA SER A 478 -23.80 -30.19 -8.68
C SER A 478 -25.16 -30.00 -8.00
N GLU A 479 -25.33 -28.93 -7.24
CA GLU A 479 -26.62 -28.61 -6.60
C GLU A 479 -27.70 -28.27 -7.64
N ALA A 480 -27.39 -27.44 -8.63
CA ALA A 480 -28.33 -27.13 -9.70
C ALA A 480 -28.76 -28.38 -10.52
N LYS A 481 -27.86 -29.35 -10.70
CA LYS A 481 -28.17 -30.62 -11.39
C LYS A 481 -29.18 -31.47 -10.63
N LYS A 482 -29.17 -31.46 -9.29
CA LYS A 482 -30.13 -32.24 -8.47
C LYS A 482 -31.57 -31.80 -8.71
N ASN A 483 -31.79 -30.49 -8.80
CA ASN A 483 -33.14 -29.93 -8.95
C ASN A 483 -33.60 -29.87 -10.42
N LYS A 484 -32.68 -29.99 -11.39
CA LYS A 484 -32.96 -29.88 -12.84
C LYS A 484 -34.13 -30.74 -13.35
N PRO A 485 -34.28 -32.03 -13.00
CA PRO A 485 -35.38 -32.86 -13.50
C PRO A 485 -36.76 -32.35 -13.04
N THR A 486 -36.85 -31.86 -11.81
CA THR A 486 -38.06 -31.26 -11.24
C THR A 486 -38.41 -29.95 -11.95
N ILE A 487 -37.41 -29.12 -12.23
CA ILE A 487 -37.59 -27.86 -12.97
C ILE A 487 -38.02 -28.09 -14.41
N ASP A 488 -37.41 -29.07 -15.09
CA ASP A 488 -37.72 -29.37 -16.49
C ASP A 488 -39.18 -29.87 -16.61
N LYS A 489 -39.70 -30.61 -15.62
CA LYS A 489 -41.13 -30.96 -15.49
C LYS A 489 -42.04 -29.75 -15.28
N ILE A 490 -41.67 -28.83 -14.39
CA ILE A 490 -42.43 -27.59 -14.15
C ILE A 490 -42.49 -26.72 -15.41
N LYS A 491 -41.36 -26.56 -16.11
CA LYS A 491 -41.27 -25.74 -17.33
C LYS A 491 -42.03 -26.33 -18.52
N ALA A 492 -42.17 -27.66 -18.58
CA ALA A 492 -42.92 -28.34 -19.63
C ALA A 492 -44.44 -28.39 -19.37
N ALA A 493 -44.89 -28.09 -18.14
CA ALA A 493 -46.30 -28.04 -17.78
C ALA A 493 -46.97 -26.72 -18.22
N ASP A 494 -48.29 -26.74 -18.44
CA ASP A 494 -49.07 -25.54 -18.77
C ASP A 494 -49.16 -24.56 -17.57
N LYS A 495 -49.65 -23.33 -17.81
CA LYS A 495 -49.72 -22.28 -16.78
C LYS A 495 -50.63 -22.63 -15.59
N ALA A 496 -51.62 -23.51 -15.78
CA ALA A 496 -52.53 -23.92 -14.71
C ALA A 496 -51.88 -25.00 -13.83
N ALA A 497 -51.25 -25.99 -14.45
CA ALA A 497 -50.50 -27.05 -13.80
C ALA A 497 -49.24 -26.52 -13.09
N GLN A 498 -48.57 -25.50 -13.63
CA GLN A 498 -47.45 -24.82 -12.94
C GLN A 498 -47.87 -24.20 -11.62
N LYS A 499 -49.04 -23.52 -11.58
CA LYS A 499 -49.56 -22.92 -10.34
C LYS A 499 -49.87 -23.96 -9.27
N VAL A 500 -50.37 -25.14 -9.67
CA VAL A 500 -50.66 -26.26 -8.77
C VAL A 500 -49.38 -26.95 -8.29
N MET A 501 -48.37 -27.12 -9.16
CA MET A 501 -47.08 -27.68 -8.75
C MET A 501 -46.30 -26.74 -7.83
N LEU A 502 -46.39 -25.42 -8.03
CA LEU A 502 -45.72 -24.41 -7.20
C LEU A 502 -46.49 -24.06 -5.91
N SER A 503 -47.66 -24.69 -5.66
CA SER A 503 -48.35 -24.62 -4.36
C SER A 503 -47.83 -25.64 -3.34
N ASP A 504 -47.07 -26.65 -3.79
CA ASP A 504 -46.33 -27.55 -2.91
C ASP A 504 -45.05 -26.85 -2.41
N ASN A 505 -44.83 -26.84 -1.09
CA ASN A 505 -43.72 -26.12 -0.47
C ASN A 505 -42.35 -26.68 -0.89
N ASP A 506 -42.21 -28.00 -1.02
CA ASP A 506 -40.92 -28.64 -1.35
C ASP A 506 -40.55 -28.35 -2.82
N ILE A 507 -41.54 -28.35 -3.70
CA ILE A 507 -41.36 -28.04 -5.14
C ILE A 507 -41.04 -26.55 -5.34
N LYS A 508 -41.70 -25.68 -4.57
CA LYS A 508 -41.47 -24.23 -4.60
C LYS A 508 -40.07 -23.87 -4.09
N GLU A 509 -39.62 -24.48 -3.00
CA GLU A 509 -38.26 -24.31 -2.46
C GLU A 509 -37.21 -24.78 -3.48
N ALA A 510 -37.35 -25.99 -4.04
CA ALA A 510 -36.43 -26.52 -5.05
C ALA A 510 -36.35 -25.62 -6.31
N TYR A 511 -37.47 -24.99 -6.70
CA TYR A 511 -37.54 -24.03 -7.82
C TYR A 511 -36.81 -22.72 -7.54
N GLN A 512 -36.97 -22.18 -6.33
CA GLN A 512 -36.29 -20.96 -5.89
C GLN A 512 -34.79 -21.19 -5.75
N GLU A 513 -34.37 -22.27 -5.09
CA GLU A 513 -32.96 -22.66 -4.96
C GLU A 513 -32.27 -22.82 -6.32
N PHE A 514 -32.91 -23.52 -7.25
CA PHE A 514 -32.38 -23.70 -8.60
C PHE A 514 -32.20 -22.34 -9.31
N THR A 515 -33.18 -21.45 -9.19
CA THR A 515 -33.13 -20.12 -9.81
C THR A 515 -31.99 -19.27 -9.21
N ILE A 516 -31.82 -19.31 -7.89
CA ILE A 516 -30.72 -18.63 -7.18
C ILE A 516 -29.36 -19.21 -7.64
N HIS A 517 -29.21 -20.53 -7.67
CA HIS A 517 -27.99 -21.19 -8.12
C HIS A 517 -27.64 -20.84 -9.57
N ILE A 518 -28.62 -20.78 -10.48
CA ILE A 518 -28.38 -20.38 -11.88
C ILE A 518 -27.93 -18.92 -11.98
N LYS A 519 -28.53 -18.00 -11.20
CA LYS A 519 -28.08 -16.59 -11.15
C LYS A 519 -26.64 -16.51 -10.64
N GLN A 520 -26.31 -17.19 -9.54
CA GLN A 520 -24.96 -17.23 -8.99
C GLN A 520 -23.94 -17.85 -9.95
N LEU A 521 -24.30 -18.92 -10.66
CA LEU A 521 -23.45 -19.55 -11.66
C LEU A 521 -23.12 -18.61 -12.83
N ARG A 522 -24.08 -17.79 -13.29
CA ARG A 522 -23.83 -16.79 -14.34
C ARG A 522 -22.82 -15.74 -13.90
N VAL A 523 -22.97 -15.21 -12.68
CA VAL A 523 -22.04 -14.23 -12.10
C VAL A 523 -20.65 -14.83 -11.96
N LEU A 524 -20.54 -15.99 -11.31
CA LEU A 524 -19.26 -16.69 -11.12
C LEU A 524 -18.58 -17.04 -12.44
N LYS A 525 -19.33 -17.43 -13.48
CA LYS A 525 -18.77 -17.71 -14.81
C LYS A 525 -18.16 -16.46 -15.42
N LYS A 526 -18.85 -15.32 -15.35
CA LYS A 526 -18.34 -14.04 -15.88
C LYS A 526 -17.05 -13.61 -15.15
N GLU A 527 -17.02 -13.77 -13.83
CA GLU A 527 -15.84 -13.47 -13.02
C GLU A 527 -14.66 -14.41 -13.33
N LEU A 528 -14.90 -15.72 -13.49
CA LEU A 528 -13.86 -16.69 -13.86
C LEU A 528 -13.23 -16.37 -15.22
N ILE A 529 -14.02 -15.99 -16.23
CA ILE A 529 -13.52 -15.56 -17.54
C ILE A 529 -12.67 -14.30 -17.38
N THR A 530 -13.16 -13.32 -16.62
CA THR A 530 -12.44 -12.07 -16.37
C THR A 530 -11.08 -12.32 -15.69
N LEU A 531 -11.03 -13.20 -14.69
CA LEU A 531 -9.78 -13.59 -14.03
C LEU A 531 -8.82 -14.30 -14.99
N GLN A 532 -9.34 -15.21 -15.83
CA GLN A 532 -8.55 -15.92 -16.81
C GLN A 532 -7.91 -14.96 -17.83
N ASP A 533 -8.65 -13.98 -18.32
CA ASP A 533 -8.14 -13.01 -19.29
C ASP A 533 -7.12 -12.05 -18.66
N LYS A 534 -7.32 -11.63 -17.40
CA LYS A 534 -6.30 -10.90 -16.62
C LYS A 534 -5.00 -11.69 -16.48
N ILE A 535 -5.09 -13.00 -16.18
CA ILE A 535 -3.90 -13.87 -16.09
C ILE A 535 -3.18 -13.98 -17.43
N LYS A 536 -3.92 -14.11 -18.55
CA LYS A 536 -3.33 -14.14 -19.90
C LYS A 536 -2.61 -12.83 -20.23
N GLN A 537 -3.24 -11.69 -19.95
CA GLN A 537 -2.63 -10.37 -20.15
C GLN A 537 -1.32 -10.23 -19.37
N LEU A 538 -1.33 -10.55 -18.07
CA LEU A 538 -0.12 -10.51 -17.24
C LEU A 538 0.98 -11.47 -17.75
N SER A 539 0.60 -12.66 -18.22
CA SER A 539 1.56 -13.61 -18.80
C SER A 539 2.15 -13.10 -20.12
N HIS A 540 1.36 -12.37 -20.92
CA HIS A 540 1.85 -11.73 -22.14
C HIS A 540 2.83 -10.61 -21.82
N ASN A 541 2.57 -9.80 -20.78
CA ASN A 541 3.50 -8.76 -20.34
C ASN A 541 4.88 -9.33 -19.95
N LEU A 542 4.92 -10.48 -19.26
CA LEU A 542 6.19 -11.16 -18.96
C LEU A 542 6.96 -11.56 -20.23
N ILE A 543 6.24 -12.03 -21.26
CA ILE A 543 6.85 -12.38 -22.55
C ILE A 543 7.40 -11.15 -23.25
N GLN A 544 6.66 -10.03 -23.23
CA GLN A 544 7.11 -8.77 -23.82
C GLN A 544 8.39 -8.24 -23.18
N ILE A 545 8.47 -8.26 -21.84
CA ILE A 545 9.68 -7.86 -21.10
C ILE A 545 10.88 -8.73 -21.50
N GLU A 546 10.69 -10.05 -21.62
CA GLU A 546 11.75 -10.97 -22.07
C GLU A 546 12.13 -10.75 -23.53
N ASP A 547 11.17 -10.44 -24.40
CA ASP A 547 11.43 -10.17 -25.82
C ASP A 547 12.26 -8.90 -26.05
N GLU A 548 12.37 -7.99 -25.07
CA GLU A 548 13.33 -6.88 -25.14
C GLU A 548 14.77 -7.36 -25.28
N THR A 549 15.11 -8.51 -24.66
CA THR A 549 16.46 -9.11 -24.72
C THR A 549 16.82 -9.67 -26.09
N LEU A 550 15.84 -9.88 -26.99
CA LEU A 550 16.12 -10.35 -28.35
C LEU A 550 16.88 -9.30 -29.18
N ARG A 551 16.92 -8.05 -28.72
CA ARG A 551 17.71 -6.98 -29.32
C ARG A 551 19.07 -6.83 -28.67
N ALA A 552 19.41 -7.69 -27.70
CA ALA A 552 20.67 -7.63 -27.00
C ALA A 552 21.84 -7.97 -27.92
N LYS A 553 22.93 -7.22 -27.76
CA LYS A 553 24.17 -7.42 -28.51
C LYS A 553 25.41 -7.11 -27.67
N ILE A 554 26.50 -7.81 -27.98
CA ILE A 554 27.86 -7.51 -27.54
C ILE A 554 28.62 -7.05 -28.77
N ASN A 555 29.07 -5.79 -28.78
CA ASN A 555 29.91 -5.27 -29.84
C ASN A 555 31.35 -5.19 -29.33
N THR A 556 32.29 -5.68 -30.14
CA THR A 556 33.71 -5.71 -29.79
C THR A 556 34.55 -4.98 -30.84
N ASN A 557 35.50 -4.15 -30.38
CA ASN A 557 36.48 -3.49 -31.25
C ASN A 557 37.86 -4.18 -31.24
N SER A 558 37.99 -5.28 -30.51
CA SER A 558 39.22 -6.07 -30.40
C SER A 558 38.88 -7.56 -30.45
N GLU A 559 39.87 -8.38 -30.78
CA GLU A 559 39.77 -9.84 -30.62
C GLU A 559 39.52 -10.24 -29.17
N TRP A 560 38.76 -11.31 -28.99
CA TRP A 560 38.56 -11.99 -27.73
C TRP A 560 39.88 -12.61 -27.25
N LYS A 561 40.16 -12.48 -25.96
CA LYS A 561 41.38 -13.01 -25.34
C LYS A 561 41.04 -14.10 -24.35
N GLN A 562 41.80 -15.19 -24.40
CA GLN A 562 41.59 -16.37 -23.57
C GLN A 562 40.13 -16.88 -23.67
N GLU A 563 39.70 -17.75 -22.76
CA GLU A 563 38.34 -18.27 -22.76
C GLU A 563 37.37 -17.28 -22.10
N ASN A 564 36.25 -16.99 -22.75
CA ASN A 564 35.15 -16.19 -22.17
C ASN A 564 33.81 -16.89 -22.39
N GLU A 565 32.88 -16.71 -21.46
CA GLU A 565 31.57 -17.37 -21.50
C GLU A 565 30.45 -16.37 -21.74
N ILE A 566 29.51 -16.72 -22.62
CA ILE A 566 28.31 -15.96 -22.88
C ILE A 566 27.11 -16.85 -22.62
N ILE A 567 26.21 -16.38 -21.77
CA ILE A 567 25.02 -17.09 -21.33
C ILE A 567 23.79 -16.25 -21.68
N TYR A 568 22.86 -16.80 -22.45
CA TYR A 568 21.56 -16.21 -22.68
C TYR A 568 20.52 -16.93 -21.83
N GLN A 569 19.89 -16.21 -20.90
CA GLN A 569 18.88 -16.75 -20.01
C GLN A 569 17.52 -16.16 -20.36
N ARG A 570 16.55 -17.04 -20.58
CA ARG A 570 15.17 -16.65 -20.86
C ARG A 570 14.22 -17.53 -20.05
N LYS A 571 13.40 -16.94 -19.18
CA LYS A 571 12.50 -17.70 -18.29
C LYS A 571 11.12 -17.91 -18.91
N TYR A 572 10.68 -17.02 -19.79
CA TYR A 572 9.33 -17.05 -20.38
C TYR A 572 9.33 -17.11 -21.92
N PRO A 573 8.39 -17.87 -22.54
CA PRO A 573 7.35 -18.69 -21.91
C PRO A 573 7.85 -20.03 -21.35
N LYS A 574 9.06 -20.47 -21.74
CA LYS A 574 9.75 -21.63 -21.19
C LYS A 574 11.19 -21.23 -20.86
N ALA A 575 11.73 -21.82 -19.81
CA ALA A 575 13.13 -21.65 -19.43
C ALA A 575 14.03 -22.19 -20.56
N ILE A 576 14.90 -21.33 -21.07
CA ILE A 576 15.93 -21.64 -22.05
C ILE A 576 17.21 -20.95 -21.55
N ASP A 577 18.23 -21.76 -21.30
CA ASP A 577 19.58 -21.29 -21.04
C ASP A 577 20.47 -21.79 -22.17
N GLU A 578 21.11 -20.87 -22.87
CA GLU A 578 22.08 -21.19 -23.92
C GLU A 578 23.44 -20.62 -23.53
N MET A 579 24.48 -21.40 -23.78
CA MET A 579 25.85 -21.04 -23.47
C MET A 579 26.71 -21.09 -24.73
N LEU A 580 27.56 -20.09 -24.89
CA LEU A 580 28.58 -20.00 -25.92
C LEU A 580 29.93 -19.69 -25.28
N ILE A 581 30.93 -20.49 -25.60
CA ILE A 581 32.33 -20.25 -25.19
C ILE A 581 33.06 -19.61 -26.37
N LEU A 582 33.78 -18.53 -26.10
CA LEU A 582 34.65 -17.84 -27.05
C LEU A 582 36.11 -18.20 -26.78
N GLN A 583 36.83 -18.51 -27.85
CA GLN A 583 38.23 -18.91 -27.84
C GLN A 583 39.15 -17.71 -28.11
N ASP A 584 40.43 -17.88 -27.79
CA ASP A 584 41.46 -16.86 -28.00
C ASP A 584 41.62 -16.51 -29.49
N GLY A 585 41.66 -15.22 -29.81
CA GLY A 585 41.85 -14.70 -31.17
C GLY A 585 40.59 -14.60 -32.03
N GLU A 586 39.41 -14.96 -31.50
CA GLU A 586 38.15 -14.72 -32.22
C GLU A 586 37.86 -13.21 -32.34
N ASN A 587 37.46 -12.73 -33.52
CA ASN A 587 37.04 -11.34 -33.73
C ASN A 587 35.58 -11.31 -34.22
N VAL A 588 34.65 -11.37 -33.27
CA VAL A 588 33.22 -11.53 -33.54
C VAL A 588 32.37 -10.73 -32.56
N ASP A 589 31.33 -10.11 -33.10
CA ASP A 589 30.21 -9.55 -32.35
C ASP A 589 29.20 -10.65 -32.04
N ILE A 590 28.46 -10.47 -30.95
CA ILE A 590 27.49 -11.45 -30.46
C ILE A 590 26.11 -10.82 -30.43
N TYR A 591 25.11 -11.55 -30.92
CA TYR A 591 23.72 -11.10 -30.91
C TYR A 591 22.77 -12.28 -30.70
N ILE A 592 21.52 -11.96 -30.36
CA ILE A 592 20.45 -12.95 -30.25
C ILE A 592 19.67 -12.99 -31.57
N ASP A 593 19.60 -14.15 -32.22
CA ASP A 593 18.74 -14.34 -33.39
C ASP A 593 17.28 -14.40 -32.92
N ALA A 594 16.48 -13.41 -33.31
CA ALA A 594 15.08 -13.29 -32.92
C ALA A 594 14.19 -14.47 -33.39
N LYS A 595 14.57 -15.18 -34.47
CA LYS A 595 13.80 -16.32 -35.00
C LYS A 595 14.09 -17.60 -34.22
N THR A 596 15.37 -17.90 -34.04
CA THR A 596 15.80 -19.13 -33.35
C THR A 596 15.83 -18.97 -31.83
N LYS A 597 15.85 -17.73 -31.34
CA LYS A 597 16.04 -17.33 -29.93
C LYS A 597 17.36 -17.85 -29.37
N LYS A 598 18.38 -17.86 -30.23
CA LYS A 598 19.71 -18.39 -29.92
C LYS A 598 20.82 -17.37 -30.06
N ILE A 599 21.91 -17.59 -29.33
CA ILE A 599 23.16 -16.83 -29.45
C ILE A 599 23.76 -17.10 -30.83
N SER A 600 24.15 -16.03 -31.53
CA SER A 600 24.77 -16.09 -32.85
C SER A 600 25.99 -15.16 -32.92
N LYS A 601 26.97 -15.56 -33.73
CA LYS A 601 28.20 -14.80 -34.00
C LYS A 601 28.04 -14.01 -35.30
N LYS A 602 28.60 -12.81 -35.35
CA LYS A 602 28.78 -12.02 -36.57
C LYS A 602 30.24 -11.57 -36.62
N ILE A 603 30.90 -11.73 -37.77
CA ILE A 603 32.26 -11.22 -37.94
C ILE A 603 32.21 -9.68 -37.82
N SER A 604 32.99 -9.14 -36.88
CA SER A 604 33.06 -7.70 -36.58
C SER A 604 33.73 -6.90 -37.68
#